data_AF-A0A1W1WUQ3-F1
#
_entry.id   AF-A0A1W1WUQ3-F1
#
_cell.length_a   1.000
_cell.length_b   1.000
_cell.length_c   1.000
_cell.angle_alpha   90.00
_cell.angle_beta   90.00
_cell.angle_gamma   90.00
#
_symmetry.space_group_name_H-M   'P 1'
#
loop_
_entity.id
_entity.type
_entity.pdbx_description
1 polymer ?
#
loop_
_entity_poly.entity_id
_entity_poly.type
_entity_poly.pdbx_seq_one_letter_code
_entity_poly.pdbx_strand_id
1 'polypeptide(L)' 'MITYEEFVMVHTLYRQGYSIRAIARMTGLDRRTVSKRLKEDKLLPRKPRVYKSKLDPYKEYIKKRIAQGLP' A
#
# COMPACT_ATOMS: atom_id res chain seq x y z
N MET A 1 -4.57 -5.64 6.01
CA MET A 1 -3.70 -5.62 4.81
C MET A 1 -3.74 -7.03 4.26
N ILE A 2 -3.81 -7.22 2.94
CA ILE A 2 -4.00 -8.56 2.35
C ILE A 2 -2.64 -9.25 2.22
N THR A 3 -2.59 -10.54 2.50
CA THR A 3 -1.43 -11.42 2.31
C THR A 3 -1.19 -11.73 0.82
N TYR A 4 -0.03 -12.27 0.49
CA TYR A 4 0.24 -12.69 -0.89
C TYR A 4 -0.69 -13.83 -1.34
N GLU A 5 -0.98 -14.78 -0.44
CA GLU A 5 -1.87 -15.92 -0.71
C GLU A 5 -3.30 -15.48 -1.06
N GLU A 6 -3.87 -14.58 -0.26
CA GLU A 6 -5.20 -14.02 -0.52
C GLU A 6 -5.25 -13.26 -1.86
N PHE A 7 -4.17 -12.57 -2.25
CA PHE A 7 -4.09 -11.90 -3.54
C PHE A 7 -4.10 -12.90 -4.71
N VAL A 8 -3.30 -13.96 -4.63
CA VAL A 8 -3.28 -15.02 -5.65
C VAL A 8 -4.63 -15.72 -5.73
N MET A 9 -5.28 -15.97 -4.58
CA MET A 9 -6.60 -16.58 -4.51
C MET A 9 -7.67 -15.71 -5.18
N VAL A 10 -7.67 -14.39 -4.96
CA VAL A 10 -8.60 -13.45 -5.62
C VAL A 10 -8.46 -13.53 -7.14
N HIS A 11 -7.25 -13.50 -7.69
CA HIS A 11 -7.03 -13.56 -9.14
C HIS A 11 -7.38 -14.94 -9.70
N THR A 12 -7.10 -16.01 -8.96
CA THR A 12 -7.44 -17.38 -9.37
C THR A 12 -8.95 -17.58 -9.47
N LEU A 13 -9.69 -17.16 -8.43
CA LEU A 13 -11.15 -17.25 -8.41
C LEU A 13 -11.79 -16.38 -9.52
N TYR A 14 -11.23 -15.20 -9.79
CA TYR A 14 -11.72 -14.37 -10.89
C TYR A 14 -11.48 -15.01 -12.26
N ARG A 15 -10.32 -15.64 -12.47
CA ARG A 15 -10.03 -16.41 -13.71
C ARG A 15 -10.94 -17.63 -13.87
N GLN A 16 -11.43 -18.20 -12.77
CA GLN A 16 -12.43 -19.28 -12.78
C GLN A 16 -13.86 -18.77 -13.10
N GLY A 17 -14.07 -17.46 -13.23
CA GLY A 17 -15.35 -16.86 -13.61
C GLY A 17 -16.23 -16.43 -12.42
N TYR A 18 -15.71 -16.47 -11.19
CA TYR A 18 -16.48 -16.00 -10.04
C TYR A 18 -16.65 -14.47 -10.04
N SER A 19 -17.85 -14.01 -9.69
CA SER A 19 -18.11 -12.58 -9.55
C SER A 19 -17.38 -11.98 -8.34
N ILE A 20 -17.06 -10.67 -8.40
CA ILE A 20 -16.41 -9.93 -7.30
C ILE A 20 -17.14 -10.12 -5.96
N ARG A 21 -18.49 -10.14 -5.97
CA ARG A 21 -19.30 -10.38 -4.77
C ARG A 21 -19.16 -11.80 -4.23
N ALA A 22 -19.06 -12.79 -5.11
CA ALA A 22 -18.84 -14.18 -4.70
C ALA A 22 -17.45 -14.35 -4.08
N ILE A 23 -16.41 -13.79 -4.71
CA ILE A 23 -15.04 -13.80 -4.21
C ILE A 23 -14.96 -13.12 -2.84
N ALA A 24 -15.60 -11.97 -2.67
CA ALA A 24 -15.65 -11.25 -1.39
C ALA A 24 -16.26 -12.12 -0.27
N ARG A 25 -17.32 -12.87 -0.56
CA ARG A 25 -17.93 -13.80 0.42
C ARG A 25 -17.04 -14.99 0.74
N MET A 26 -16.36 -15.57 -0.25
CA MET A 26 -15.48 -16.73 -0.06
C MET A 26 -14.20 -16.38 0.70
N THR A 27 -13.60 -15.23 0.37
CA THR A 27 -12.32 -14.78 0.94
C THR A 27 -12.49 -13.97 2.23
N GLY A 28 -13.71 -13.58 2.59
CA GLY A 28 -13.96 -12.69 3.74
C GLY A 28 -13.49 -11.25 3.54
N LEU A 29 -13.07 -10.89 2.33
CA LEU A 29 -12.56 -9.56 1.99
C LEU A 29 -13.68 -8.61 1.54
N ASP A 30 -13.54 -7.31 1.81
CA ASP A 30 -14.44 -6.30 1.24
C ASP A 30 -14.37 -6.34 -0.30
N ARG A 31 -15.54 -6.35 -0.95
CA ARG A 31 -15.71 -6.22 -2.41
C ARG A 31 -14.88 -5.09 -3.03
N ARG A 32 -14.68 -3.98 -2.33
CA ARG A 32 -13.86 -2.85 -2.79
C ARG A 32 -12.39 -3.25 -2.87
N THR A 33 -11.93 -4.04 -1.91
CA THR A 33 -10.57 -4.55 -1.90
C THR A 33 -10.36 -5.59 -2.98
N VAL A 34 -11.31 -6.51 -3.17
CA VAL A 34 -11.29 -7.47 -4.29
C VAL A 34 -11.24 -6.74 -5.63
N SER A 35 -12.14 -5.79 -5.86
CA SER A 35 -12.17 -5.00 -7.10
C SER A 35 -10.88 -4.21 -7.33
N LYS A 36 -10.30 -3.63 -6.28
CA LYS A 36 -9.01 -2.93 -6.36
C LYS A 36 -7.89 -3.89 -6.74
N ARG A 37 -7.81 -5.04 -6.09
CA ARG A 37 -6.75 -6.03 -6.31
C ARG A 37 -6.80 -6.63 -7.70
N LEU A 38 -7.99 -6.89 -8.23
CA LEU A 38 -8.15 -7.38 -9.61
C LEU A 38 -7.65 -6.41 -10.70
N LYS A 39 -7.51 -5.11 -10.38
CA LYS A 39 -6.89 -4.12 -11.28
C LYS A 39 -5.36 -4.06 -11.16
N GLU A 40 -4.79 -4.67 -10.12
CA GLU A 40 -3.36 -4.69 -9.86
C GLU A 40 -2.80 -6.04 -10.36
N ASP A 41 -1.82 -6.03 -11.27
CA ASP A 41 -1.20 -7.28 -11.78
C ASP A 41 -0.31 -7.96 -10.74
N LYS A 42 0.18 -7.19 -9.77
CA LYS A 42 1.05 -7.65 -8.68
C LYS A 42 0.62 -7.01 -7.36
N LEU A 43 0.86 -7.72 -6.25
CA LEU A 43 0.63 -7.18 -4.91
C LEU A 43 1.58 -6.00 -4.67
N LEU A 44 1.07 -4.77 -4.83
CA LEU A 44 1.86 -3.57 -4.58
C LEU A 44 1.82 -3.22 -3.09
N PRO A 45 2.99 -2.93 -2.46
CA PRO A 45 3.01 -2.39 -1.12
C PRO A 45 2.32 -1.03 -1.09
N ARG A 46 1.75 -0.67 0.05
CA ARG A 46 1.15 0.65 0.23
C ARG A 46 2.24 1.71 0.01
N LYS A 47 2.02 2.61 -0.96
CA LYS A 47 2.92 3.75 -1.16
C LYS A 47 3.04 4.54 0.16
N PRO A 48 4.27 4.79 0.65
CA PRO A 48 4.44 5.62 1.83
C PRO A 48 3.88 7.01 1.54
N ARG A 49 3.17 7.58 2.51
CA ARG A 49 2.70 8.96 2.39
C ARG A 49 3.87 9.87 2.71
N VAL A 50 4.32 10.64 1.72
CA VAL A 50 5.33 11.67 1.94
C VAL A 50 4.61 12.98 2.27
N TYR A 51 4.78 13.46 3.49
CA TYR A 51 4.29 14.78 3.91
C TYR A 51 5.46 15.75 3.94
N LYS A 52 5.23 16.96 3.42
CA LYS A 52 6.16 18.07 3.65
C LYS A 52 6.01 18.52 5.10
N SER A 53 7.11 18.54 5.83
CA SER A 53 7.14 19.06 7.20
C SER A 53 7.31 20.58 7.18
N LYS A 54 6.77 21.28 8.18
CA LYS A 54 7.02 22.72 8.36
C LYS A 54 8.51 23.06 8.53
N LEU A 55 9.30 22.07 8.96
CA LEU A 55 10.74 22.18 9.16
C LEU A 55 11.54 21.90 7.90
N ASP A 56 10.92 21.45 6.80
CA ASP A 56 11.62 21.12 5.56
C ASP A 56 12.48 22.28 5.03
N PRO A 57 12.03 23.55 5.04
CA PRO A 57 12.86 24.68 4.62
C PRO A 57 14.09 24.91 5.51
N TYR A 58 14.02 24.48 6.77
CA TYR A 58 15.05 24.75 7.79
C TYR A 58 16.00 23.57 8.02
N LYS A 59 15.77 22.42 7.38
CA LYS A 59 16.58 21.21 7.56
C LYS A 59 18.06 21.45 7.30
N GLU A 60 18.40 22.18 6.25
CA GLU A 60 19.79 22.49 5.89
C GLU A 60 20.46 23.39 6.93
N TYR A 61 19.73 24.37 7.46
CA TYR A 61 20.22 25.23 8.53
C TYR A 61 20.47 24.43 9.82
N ILE A 62 19.53 23.57 10.21
CA ILE A 62 19.64 22.74 11.41
C ILE A 62 20.85 21.79 11.31
N LYS A 63 21.03 21.12 10.16
CA LYS A 63 22.19 20.25 9.91
C LYS A 63 23.52 20.99 10.03
N LYS A 64 23.63 22.19 9.43
CA LYS A 64 24.84 23.02 9.51
C LYS A 64 25.17 23.39 10.95
N ARG A 65 24.15 23.79 11.73
CA ARG A 65 24.33 24.17 13.14
C ARG A 65 24.73 22.99 14.02
N ILE A 66 24.18 21.79 13.78
CA ILE A 66 24.61 20.58 14.49
C ILE A 66 26.08 20.25 14.17
N ALA A 67 26.49 20.35 12.90
CA ALA A 67 27.87 20.09 12.50
C ALA A 67 28.87 21.09 13.10
N GLN A 68 28.46 22.36 13.29
CA GLN A 68 29.28 23.39 13.93
C GLN A 68 29.39 23.25 15.45
N GLY A 69 28.43 22.60 16.08
CA GLY A 69 28.38 22.38 17.54
C GLY A 69 28.92 21.02 17.97
N LEU A 70 29.37 20.18 17.04
CA LEU A 70 30.06 18.94 17.36
C LEU A 70 31.53 19.27 17.73
N PRO A 71 32.03 18.87 18.90
CA PRO A 71 33.41 19.12 19.32
C PRO A 71 34.45 18.43 18.43
#